data_AF-A0A803NKU7-F1
#
_entry.id   AF-A0A803NKU7-F1
#
_cell.length_a   1.000
_cell.length_b   1.000
_cell.length_c   1.000
_cell.angle_alpha   90.00
_cell.angle_beta   90.00
_cell.angle_gamma   90.00
#
_symmetry.space_group_name_H-M   'P 1'
#
loop_
_entity.id
_entity.type
_entity.pdbx_description
1 polymer ?
#
loop_
_entity_poly.entity_id
_entity_poly.type
_entity_poly.pdbx_seq_one_letter_code
_entity_poly.pdbx_strand_id
1 'polypeptide(L)'
;MKRPNLVTSLLQSTFLFFLLSVSIVYAQPLPPPKFDGFVYGKHRVDWDAIQIEAFLDPVCPDSRDAWPPLKQVLALYGDRVWLLVHLLPLPYHDNAFVASRALHIVNGISNHHYTFKLLEWFFKYQEKFYNAQTRNLTRTEVVNEIVKSATQVVGSSYLGTLESGFNDRKTDLKTRVSFKCRKRGVWNTYFLYQWISIT
;
A
#
# COMPACT_ATOMS: atom_id res chain seq x y z
N MET A 1 43.67 -42.44 28.81
CA MET A 1 42.83 -41.48 28.06
C MET A 1 43.66 -40.87 26.95
N LYS A 2 43.29 -41.07 25.66
CA LYS A 2 44.01 -40.50 24.51
C LYS A 2 43.67 -39.01 24.38
N ARG A 3 44.69 -38.15 24.34
CA ARG A 3 44.54 -36.70 24.16
C ARG A 3 44.05 -36.43 22.73
N PRO A 4 42.96 -35.67 22.52
CA PRO A 4 42.48 -35.37 21.18
C PRO A 4 43.54 -34.57 20.40
N ASN A 5 43.70 -34.88 19.12
CA ASN A 5 44.70 -34.24 18.25
C ASN A 5 44.28 -32.78 18.02
N LEU A 6 45.13 -31.82 18.41
CA LEU A 6 44.85 -30.38 18.35
C LEU A 6 44.40 -29.94 16.94
N VAL A 7 44.98 -30.53 15.90
CA VAL A 7 44.65 -30.26 14.49
C VAL A 7 43.20 -30.67 14.19
N THR A 8 42.77 -31.83 14.69
CA THR A 8 41.38 -32.29 14.50
C THR A 8 40.37 -31.42 15.24
N SER A 9 40.75 -30.88 16.41
CA SER A 9 39.89 -29.97 17.19
C SER A 9 39.74 -28.61 16.51
N LEU A 10 40.82 -28.06 15.91
CA LEU A 10 40.75 -26.82 15.14
C LEU A 10 39.91 -26.99 13.86
N LEU A 11 40.09 -28.08 13.12
CA LEU A 11 39.31 -28.38 11.92
C LEU A 11 37.81 -28.55 12.21
N GLN A 12 37.48 -29.20 13.33
CA GLN A 12 36.08 -29.33 13.76
C GLN A 12 35.49 -27.97 14.15
N SER A 13 36.26 -27.12 14.84
CA SER A 13 35.80 -25.79 15.25
C SER A 13 35.59 -24.86 14.04
N THR A 14 36.50 -24.85 13.06
CA THR A 14 36.34 -24.04 11.84
C THR A 14 35.18 -24.52 10.97
N PHE A 15 34.96 -25.83 10.86
CA PHE A 15 33.81 -26.40 10.16
C PHE A 15 32.48 -26.03 10.85
N LEU A 16 32.43 -26.06 12.18
CA LEU A 16 31.26 -25.63 12.94
C LEU A 16 30.98 -24.13 12.76
N PHE A 17 32.03 -23.31 12.74
CA PHE A 17 31.92 -21.86 12.49
C PHE A 17 31.42 -21.57 11.07
N PHE A 18 31.89 -22.33 10.07
CA PHE A 18 31.42 -22.21 8.69
C PHE A 18 29.93 -22.59 8.59
N LEU A 19 29.52 -23.70 9.19
CA LEU A 19 28.10 -24.12 9.25
C LEU A 19 27.20 -23.11 9.96
N LEU A 20 27.68 -22.47 11.04
CA LEU A 20 26.96 -21.40 11.75
C LEU A 20 26.90 -20.09 10.95
N SER A 21 27.89 -19.83 10.10
CA SER A 21 27.95 -18.61 9.27
C SER A 21 27.07 -18.67 8.00
N VAL A 22 26.64 -19.86 7.57
CA VAL A 22 25.63 -20.01 6.50
C VAL A 22 24.23 -19.75 7.08
N SER A 23 24.02 -18.53 7.55
CA SER A 23 22.66 -18.03 7.75
C SER A 23 22.05 -17.82 6.37
N ILE A 24 21.04 -18.61 6.03
CA ILE A 24 20.26 -18.41 4.80
C ILE A 24 19.57 -17.04 4.91
N VAL A 25 20.16 -16.03 4.27
CA VAL A 25 19.55 -14.71 4.14
C VAL A 25 18.43 -14.83 3.12
N TYR A 26 17.19 -14.99 3.58
CA TYR A 26 16.03 -14.81 2.73
C TYR A 26 15.92 -13.33 2.36
N ALA A 27 16.45 -12.96 1.20
CA ALA A 27 16.21 -11.66 0.62
C ALA A 27 14.70 -11.46 0.46
N GLN A 28 14.20 -10.26 0.81
CA GLN A 28 12.80 -9.96 0.50
C GLN A 28 12.62 -10.05 -1.02
N PRO A 29 11.65 -10.82 -1.52
CA PRO A 29 11.37 -10.84 -2.95
C PRO A 29 11.07 -9.42 -3.42
N LEU A 30 11.58 -9.08 -4.60
CA LEU A 30 11.14 -7.90 -5.33
C LEU A 30 9.60 -7.94 -5.40
N PRO A 31 8.91 -6.79 -5.31
CA PRO A 31 7.47 -6.77 -5.46
C PRO A 31 7.10 -7.57 -6.72
N PRO A 32 6.11 -8.48 -6.62
CA PRO A 32 5.79 -9.37 -7.71
C PRO A 32 5.47 -8.56 -8.97
N PRO A 33 5.75 -9.09 -10.18
CA PRO A 33 5.48 -8.41 -11.45
C PRO A 33 3.98 -8.14 -11.69
N LYS A 34 3.09 -8.65 -10.81
CA LYS A 34 1.67 -8.38 -10.88
C LYS A 34 1.44 -6.90 -10.60
N PHE A 35 0.79 -6.22 -11.54
CA PHE A 35 0.34 -4.83 -11.38
C PHE A 35 -0.50 -4.71 -10.09
N ASP A 36 0.05 -4.01 -9.10
CA ASP A 36 -0.70 -3.52 -7.96
C ASP A 36 -1.55 -2.32 -8.41
N GLY A 37 -2.54 -1.94 -7.61
CA GLY A 37 -3.37 -0.76 -7.86
C GLY A 37 -4.84 -1.08 -8.09
N PHE A 38 -5.64 -0.01 -8.13
CA PHE A 38 -7.08 -0.06 -8.26
C PHE A 38 -7.49 0.63 -9.56
N VAL A 39 -8.23 -0.09 -10.40
CA VAL A 39 -8.80 0.49 -11.64
C VAL A 39 -9.99 1.35 -11.27
N TYR A 40 -9.98 2.62 -11.66
CA TYR A 40 -11.09 3.54 -11.44
C TYR A 40 -12.13 3.46 -12.56
N GLY A 41 -13.41 3.38 -12.19
CA GLY A 41 -14.54 3.30 -13.14
C GLY A 41 -14.97 1.87 -13.47
N LYS A 42 -15.92 1.74 -14.41
CA LYS A 42 -16.53 0.45 -14.82
C LYS A 42 -16.21 0.05 -16.27
N HIS A 43 -15.36 0.80 -16.95
CA HIS A 43 -15.15 0.63 -18.39
C HIS A 43 -14.20 -0.54 -18.66
N ARG A 44 -14.45 -1.26 -19.76
CA ARG A 44 -13.48 -2.20 -20.29
C ARG A 44 -12.28 -1.38 -20.76
N VAL A 45 -11.10 -1.71 -20.24
CA VAL A 45 -9.85 -1.11 -20.72
C VAL A 45 -9.67 -1.58 -22.15
N ASP A 46 -9.81 -0.68 -23.11
CA ASP A 46 -9.42 -0.94 -24.49
C ASP A 46 -7.89 -0.93 -24.59
N TRP A 47 -7.34 -1.72 -25.50
CA TRP A 47 -5.90 -1.87 -25.68
C TRP A 47 -5.26 -0.64 -26.32
N ASP A 48 -6.05 0.24 -26.95
CA ASP A 48 -5.61 1.50 -27.52
C ASP A 48 -5.78 2.71 -26.57
N ALA A 49 -6.34 2.50 -25.38
CA ALA A 49 -6.58 3.55 -24.40
C ALA A 49 -5.30 3.90 -23.61
N ILE A 50 -5.07 5.20 -23.40
CA ILE A 50 -3.93 5.69 -22.63
C ILE A 50 -4.12 5.37 -21.15
N GLN A 51 -3.16 4.65 -20.57
CA GLN A 51 -3.12 4.38 -19.13
C GLN A 51 -2.53 5.57 -18.37
N ILE A 52 -3.28 6.06 -17.37
CA ILE A 52 -2.79 7.01 -16.37
C ILE A 52 -2.54 6.24 -15.08
N GLU A 53 -1.29 6.21 -14.60
CA GLU A 53 -0.95 5.72 -13.26
C GLU A 53 -0.91 6.91 -12.28
N ALA A 54 -1.69 6.84 -11.19
CA ALA A 54 -1.65 7.83 -10.11
C ALA A 54 -1.19 7.19 -8.80
N PHE A 55 -0.19 7.78 -8.16
CA PHE A 55 0.35 7.32 -6.88
C PHE A 55 -0.16 8.23 -5.77
N LEU A 56 -1.10 7.72 -4.97
CA LEU A 56 -1.84 8.54 -4.01
C LEU A 56 -1.60 8.06 -2.57
N ASP A 57 -1.40 9.02 -1.68
CA ASP A 57 -1.44 8.83 -0.24
C ASP A 57 -2.82 9.29 0.27
N PRO A 58 -3.64 8.42 0.89
CA PRO A 58 -4.99 8.77 1.33
C PRO A 58 -5.06 9.94 2.32
N VAL A 59 -3.96 10.26 3.03
CA VAL A 59 -3.93 11.35 4.01
C VAL A 59 -3.07 12.54 3.55
N CYS A 60 -2.66 12.58 2.28
CA CYS A 60 -1.87 13.69 1.76
C CYS A 60 -2.76 14.79 1.14
N PRO A 61 -2.58 16.07 1.53
CA PRO A 61 -3.28 17.19 0.90
C PRO A 61 -3.03 17.29 -0.61
N ASP A 62 -1.81 17.06 -1.09
CA ASP A 62 -1.53 17.12 -2.53
C ASP A 62 -2.21 16.00 -3.31
N SER A 63 -2.32 14.78 -2.73
CA SER A 63 -3.11 13.69 -3.33
C SER A 63 -4.59 14.05 -3.43
N ARG A 64 -5.16 14.66 -2.38
CA ARG A 64 -6.53 15.17 -2.40
C ARG A 64 -6.71 16.20 -3.50
N ASP A 65 -5.79 17.16 -3.61
CA ASP A 65 -5.92 18.29 -4.53
C ASP A 65 -5.68 17.88 -5.99
N ALA A 66 -4.88 16.82 -6.23
CA ALA A 66 -4.73 16.19 -7.53
C ALA A 66 -5.96 15.38 -7.99
N TRP A 67 -6.84 14.99 -7.08
CA TRP A 67 -7.97 14.10 -7.40
C TRP A 67 -9.05 14.75 -8.29
N PRO A 68 -9.55 15.97 -8.02
CA PRO A 68 -10.51 16.64 -8.91
C PRO A 68 -10.04 16.83 -10.36
N PRO A 69 -8.85 17.38 -10.66
CA PRO A 69 -8.40 17.54 -12.05
C PRO A 69 -8.21 16.19 -12.75
N LEU A 70 -7.76 15.15 -12.03
CA LEU A 70 -7.66 13.80 -12.58
C LEU A 70 -9.04 13.26 -13.00
N LYS A 71 -10.07 13.45 -12.18
CA LYS A 71 -11.46 13.10 -12.55
C LYS A 71 -11.97 13.90 -13.75
N GLN A 72 -11.57 15.16 -13.89
CA GLN A 72 -11.93 15.98 -15.07
C GLN A 72 -11.32 15.42 -16.36
N VAL A 73 -10.05 14.98 -16.32
CA VAL A 73 -9.41 14.31 -17.46
C VAL A 73 -10.19 13.06 -17.85
N LEU A 74 -10.54 12.21 -16.88
CA LEU A 74 -11.33 11.00 -17.17
C LEU A 74 -12.70 11.32 -17.77
N ALA A 75 -13.38 12.36 -17.29
CA ALA A 75 -14.65 12.80 -17.84
C ALA A 75 -14.53 13.36 -19.26
N LEU A 76 -13.44 14.08 -19.56
CA LEU A 76 -13.21 14.72 -20.87
C LEU A 76 -12.80 13.71 -21.96
N TYR A 77 -11.92 12.78 -21.60
CA TYR A 77 -11.36 11.83 -22.57
C TYR A 77 -12.16 10.53 -22.70
N GLY A 78 -13.00 10.21 -21.71
CA GLY A 78 -13.86 9.03 -21.73
C GLY A 78 -13.06 7.74 -21.84
N ASP A 79 -13.50 6.84 -22.72
CA ASP A 79 -12.88 5.52 -22.90
C ASP A 79 -11.46 5.56 -23.50
N ARG A 80 -11.01 6.72 -24.01
CA ARG A 80 -9.63 6.91 -24.53
C ARG A 80 -8.57 6.92 -23.44
N VAL A 81 -8.97 7.03 -22.18
CA VAL A 81 -8.07 7.02 -21.02
C VAL A 81 -8.64 6.12 -19.94
N TRP A 82 -7.77 5.49 -19.17
CA TRP A 82 -8.17 4.80 -17.95
C TRP A 82 -7.17 5.06 -16.84
N LEU A 83 -7.66 4.98 -15.59
CA LEU A 83 -6.89 5.32 -14.41
C LEU A 83 -6.61 4.08 -13.56
N LEU A 84 -5.32 3.86 -13.28
CA LEU A 84 -4.83 2.93 -12.28
C LEU A 84 -4.30 3.72 -11.08
N VAL A 85 -4.91 3.54 -9.91
CA VAL A 85 -4.46 4.17 -8.66
C VAL A 85 -3.60 3.22 -7.85
N HIS A 86 -2.35 3.59 -7.61
CA HIS A 86 -1.45 2.93 -6.69
C HIS A 86 -1.42 3.67 -5.35
N LEU A 87 -1.35 2.92 -4.26
CA LEU A 87 -1.20 3.53 -2.93
C LEU A 87 0.27 3.78 -2.62
N LEU A 88 0.59 5.01 -2.25
CA LEU A 88 1.93 5.42 -1.88
C LEU A 88 1.91 6.03 -0.47
N PRO A 89 1.89 5.20 0.60
CA PRO A 89 1.89 5.73 1.95
C PRO A 89 3.23 6.41 2.25
N LEU A 90 3.24 7.73 2.42
CA LEU A 90 4.46 8.48 2.67
C LEU A 90 4.97 8.24 4.09
N PRO A 91 6.30 8.09 4.30
CA PRO A 91 6.85 7.74 5.61
C PRO A 91 6.74 8.86 6.65
N TYR A 92 6.47 10.10 6.23
CA TYR A 92 6.30 11.26 7.10
C TYR A 92 4.82 11.56 7.42
N HIS A 93 3.88 10.74 6.93
CA HIS A 93 2.49 10.75 7.35
C HIS A 93 2.23 9.53 8.23
N ASP A 94 2.11 9.73 9.54
CA ASP A 94 2.12 8.65 10.55
C ASP A 94 1.06 7.57 10.28
N ASN A 95 -0.08 8.00 9.71
CA ASN A 95 -1.25 7.16 9.48
C ASN A 95 -1.44 6.73 8.03
N ALA A 96 -0.55 7.12 7.11
CA ALA A 96 -0.69 6.83 5.69
C ALA A 96 -0.73 5.32 5.40
N PHE A 97 0.17 4.54 6.01
CA PHE A 97 0.18 3.08 5.82
C PHE A 97 -1.11 2.43 6.30
N VAL A 98 -1.66 2.88 7.44
CA VAL A 98 -2.89 2.32 8.00
C VAL A 98 -4.10 2.69 7.15
N ALA A 99 -4.17 3.95 6.68
CA ALA A 99 -5.19 4.40 5.76
C ALA A 99 -5.12 3.63 4.43
N SER A 100 -3.92 3.47 3.86
CA SER A 100 -3.72 2.66 2.65
C SER A 100 -4.16 1.20 2.83
N ARG A 101 -3.87 0.61 3.98
CA ARG A 101 -4.32 -0.75 4.31
C ARG A 101 -5.84 -0.85 4.37
N ALA A 102 -6.54 0.18 4.86
CA ALA A 102 -7.99 0.25 4.85
C ALA A 102 -8.56 0.12 3.43
N LEU A 103 -7.96 0.83 2.45
CA LEU A 103 -8.37 0.73 1.04
C LEU A 103 -8.13 -0.68 0.48
N HIS A 104 -7.00 -1.33 0.82
CA HIS A 104 -6.75 -2.72 0.42
C HIS A 104 -7.75 -3.72 1.02
N ILE A 105 -8.18 -3.49 2.27
CA ILE A 105 -9.23 -4.30 2.91
C ILE A 105 -10.56 -4.10 2.19
N VAL A 106 -10.97 -2.85 1.99
CA VAL A 106 -12.22 -2.52 1.30
C VAL A 106 -12.24 -3.01 -0.14
N ASN A 107 -11.12 -2.98 -0.85
CA ASN A 107 -11.02 -3.53 -2.21
C ASN A 107 -11.20 -5.06 -2.25
N GLY A 108 -10.95 -5.75 -1.13
CA GLY A 108 -11.23 -7.18 -0.99
C GLY A 108 -12.70 -7.51 -0.77
N ILE A 109 -13.52 -6.50 -0.44
CA ILE A 109 -14.97 -6.61 -0.39
C ILE A 109 -15.47 -6.56 -1.83
N SER A 110 -16.51 -7.35 -2.16
CA SER A 110 -16.98 -7.70 -3.52
C SER A 110 -17.38 -6.53 -4.46
N ASN A 111 -17.10 -5.28 -4.12
CA ASN A 111 -17.43 -4.11 -4.90
C ASN A 111 -16.28 -3.08 -4.90
N HIS A 112 -15.50 -3.07 -5.99
CA HIS A 112 -14.39 -2.14 -6.23
C HIS A 112 -14.76 -0.65 -6.12
N HIS A 113 -16.05 -0.31 -6.25
CA HIS A 113 -16.55 1.06 -6.05
C HIS A 113 -16.32 1.59 -4.62
N TYR A 114 -16.32 0.71 -3.61
CA TYR A 114 -16.11 1.14 -2.22
C TYR A 114 -14.70 1.65 -1.97
N THR A 115 -13.70 1.16 -2.72
CA THR A 115 -12.31 1.62 -2.60
C THR A 115 -12.19 3.11 -2.84
N PHE A 116 -12.78 3.61 -3.93
CA PHE A 116 -12.72 5.04 -4.27
C PHE A 116 -13.67 5.89 -3.44
N LYS A 117 -14.82 5.35 -3.01
CA LYS A 117 -15.64 6.02 -2.00
C LYS A 117 -14.89 6.25 -0.70
N LEU A 118 -14.11 5.26 -0.24
CA LEU A 118 -13.29 5.39 0.95
C LEU A 118 -12.10 6.33 0.71
N LEU A 119 -11.46 6.29 -0.45
CA LEU A 119 -10.41 7.24 -0.82
C LEU A 119 -10.92 8.69 -0.76
N GLU A 120 -12.06 8.96 -1.39
CA GLU A 120 -12.69 10.29 -1.38
C GLU A 120 -13.14 10.71 0.03
N TRP A 121 -13.58 9.76 0.85
CA TRP A 121 -13.88 10.02 2.25
C TRP A 121 -12.61 10.43 3.02
N PHE A 122 -11.49 9.72 2.83
CA PHE A 122 -10.21 10.12 3.43
C PHE A 122 -9.81 11.52 2.96
N PHE A 123 -9.82 11.80 1.65
CA PHE A 123 -9.55 13.13 1.12
C PHE A 123 -10.41 14.24 1.74
N LYS A 124 -11.68 13.95 2.02
CA LYS A 124 -12.59 14.90 2.67
C LYS A 124 -12.28 15.11 4.17
N TYR A 125 -11.81 14.10 4.89
CA TYR A 125 -11.67 14.12 6.36
C TYR A 125 -10.24 13.82 6.86
N GLN A 126 -9.24 13.87 6.00
CA GLN A 126 -7.86 13.45 6.27
C GLN A 126 -7.19 14.22 7.40
N GLU A 127 -7.62 15.46 7.67
CA GLU A 127 -7.11 16.27 8.79
C GLU A 127 -7.23 15.54 10.13
N LYS A 128 -8.23 14.67 10.29
CA LYS A 128 -8.40 13.83 11.50
C LYS A 128 -7.23 12.87 11.72
N PHE A 129 -6.51 12.51 10.66
CA PHE A 129 -5.42 11.54 10.64
C PHE A 129 -4.06 12.19 10.42
N TYR A 130 -3.97 13.51 10.49
CA TYR A 130 -2.69 14.22 10.43
C TYR A 130 -1.90 14.02 11.73
N ASN A 131 -0.57 14.08 11.60
CA ASN A 131 0.37 13.77 12.69
C ASN A 131 0.09 14.60 13.95
N ALA A 132 -0.34 15.87 13.81
CA ALA A 132 -0.65 16.72 14.96
C ALA A 132 -1.91 16.25 15.71
N GLN A 133 -2.95 15.87 14.98
CA GLN A 133 -4.25 15.44 15.50
C GLN A 133 -4.17 14.05 16.15
N THR A 134 -3.29 13.19 15.65
CA THR A 134 -3.12 11.83 16.19
C THR A 134 -1.91 11.67 17.08
N ARG A 135 -1.16 12.74 17.38
CA ARG A 135 0.11 12.67 18.11
C ARG A 135 0.02 11.91 19.43
N ASN A 136 -1.09 12.08 20.15
CA ASN A 136 -1.31 11.49 21.47
C ASN A 136 -2.22 10.26 21.43
N LEU A 137 -2.62 9.80 20.24
CA LEU A 137 -3.43 8.61 20.07
C LEU A 137 -2.53 7.39 19.95
N THR A 138 -2.96 6.30 20.58
CA THR A 138 -2.39 4.99 20.33
C THR A 138 -2.72 4.54 18.91
N ARG A 139 -1.88 3.65 18.38
CA ARG A 139 -2.13 3.05 17.06
C ARG A 139 -3.49 2.35 16.99
N THR A 140 -3.93 1.71 18.09
CA THR A 140 -5.22 1.04 18.19
C THR A 140 -6.38 2.02 18.07
N GLU A 141 -6.32 3.18 18.73
CA GLU A 141 -7.36 4.21 18.63
C GLU A 141 -7.50 4.73 17.20
N VAL A 142 -6.37 4.97 16.51
CA VAL A 142 -6.39 5.38 15.11
C VAL A 142 -7.01 4.30 14.21
N VAL A 143 -6.61 3.04 14.39
CA VAL A 143 -7.17 1.91 13.63
C VAL A 143 -8.68 1.80 13.86
N ASN A 144 -9.14 1.92 15.11
CA ASN A 144 -10.56 1.86 15.45
C ASN A 144 -11.35 2.99 14.79
N GLU A 145 -10.82 4.22 14.77
CA GLU A 145 -11.47 5.34 14.08
C GLU A 145 -11.50 5.14 12.56
N ILE A 146 -10.44 4.58 11.97
CA ILE A 146 -10.42 4.20 10.55
C ILE A 146 -11.45 3.10 10.25
N VAL A 147 -11.54 2.06 11.07
CA VAL A 147 -12.53 0.98 10.92
C VAL A 147 -13.95 1.55 11.00
N LYS A 148 -14.22 2.40 11.99
CA LYS A 148 -15.52 3.08 12.14
C LYS A 148 -15.85 3.93 10.92
N SER A 149 -14.90 4.72 10.44
CA SER A 149 -15.05 5.57 9.26
C SER A 149 -15.29 4.76 8.00
N ALA A 150 -14.51 3.69 7.78
CA ALA A 150 -14.71 2.80 6.64
C ALA A 150 -16.06 2.09 6.70
N THR A 151 -16.50 1.66 7.89
CA THR A 151 -17.82 1.04 8.11
C THR A 151 -18.95 2.00 7.74
N GLN A 152 -18.81 3.30 8.04
CA GLN A 152 -19.79 4.31 7.61
C GLN A 152 -19.87 4.44 6.08
N VAL A 153 -18.75 4.26 5.38
CA VAL A 153 -18.69 4.36 3.91
C VAL A 153 -19.25 3.12 3.22
N VAL A 154 -18.95 1.92 3.74
CA VAL A 154 -19.24 0.65 3.05
C VAL A 154 -20.48 -0.08 3.61
N GLY A 155 -20.92 0.27 4.81
CA GLY A 155 -22.07 -0.33 5.50
C GLY A 155 -21.68 -1.17 6.72
N SER A 156 -22.58 -1.21 7.70
CA SER A 156 -22.38 -1.90 8.99
C SER A 156 -22.16 -3.41 8.87
N SER A 157 -22.67 -4.04 7.81
CA SER A 157 -22.48 -5.47 7.54
C SER A 157 -21.01 -5.87 7.37
N TYR A 158 -20.13 -4.93 7.06
CA TYR A 158 -18.71 -5.19 6.82
C TYR A 158 -17.79 -4.87 8.00
N LEU A 159 -18.33 -4.47 9.16
CA LEU A 159 -17.54 -4.14 10.35
C LEU A 159 -16.55 -5.27 10.70
N GLY A 160 -17.02 -6.51 10.82
CA GLY A 160 -16.16 -7.65 11.14
C GLY A 160 -15.10 -7.94 10.06
N THR A 161 -15.41 -7.69 8.78
CA THR A 161 -14.42 -7.79 7.68
C THR A 161 -13.34 -6.72 7.80
N LEU A 162 -13.71 -5.49 8.18
CA LEU A 162 -12.76 -4.40 8.39
C LEU A 162 -11.83 -4.70 9.58
N GLU A 163 -12.40 -5.08 10.73
CA GLU A 163 -11.65 -5.43 11.94
C GLU A 163 -10.69 -6.61 11.72
N SER A 164 -11.19 -7.71 11.15
CA SER A 164 -10.35 -8.87 10.83
C SER A 164 -9.30 -8.55 9.75
N GLY A 165 -9.64 -7.71 8.78
CA GLY A 165 -8.74 -7.24 7.73
C GLY A 165 -7.51 -6.53 8.28
N PHE A 166 -7.63 -5.76 9.38
CA PHE A 166 -6.50 -5.12 10.05
C PHE A 166 -5.65 -6.09 10.89
N ASN A 167 -6.13 -7.31 11.14
CA ASN A 167 -5.36 -8.38 11.78
C ASN A 167 -4.79 -9.39 10.76
N ASP A 168 -5.24 -9.36 9.51
CA ASP A 168 -4.77 -10.25 8.44
C ASP A 168 -3.42 -9.80 7.86
N ARG A 169 -2.42 -10.70 7.89
CA ARG A 169 -1.11 -10.50 7.25
C ARG A 169 -1.21 -10.21 5.75
N LYS A 170 -2.20 -10.74 5.03
CA LYS A 170 -2.33 -10.55 3.58
C LYS A 170 -2.55 -9.09 3.21
N THR A 171 -3.35 -8.35 3.98
CA THR A 171 -3.65 -6.93 3.72
C THR A 171 -2.45 -6.05 4.04
N ASP A 172 -1.68 -6.40 5.08
CA ASP A 172 -0.39 -5.78 5.39
C ASP A 172 0.62 -5.98 4.24
N LEU A 173 0.75 -7.23 3.76
CA LEU A 173 1.64 -7.54 2.63
C LEU A 173 1.25 -6.79 1.34
N LYS A 174 -0.04 -6.69 1.02
CA LYS A 174 -0.51 -5.88 -0.12
C LYS A 174 -0.07 -4.42 0.01
N THR A 175 -0.27 -3.83 1.18
CA THR A 175 0.13 -2.43 1.45
C THR A 175 1.65 -2.24 1.35
N ARG A 176 2.44 -3.20 1.84
CA ARG A 176 3.91 -3.21 1.68
C ARG A 176 4.34 -3.32 0.21
N VAL A 177 3.61 -4.10 -0.59
CA VAL A 177 3.88 -4.20 -2.03
C VAL A 177 3.62 -2.86 -2.72
N SER A 178 2.49 -2.20 -2.45
CA SER A 178 2.21 -0.86 -2.99
C SER A 178 3.30 0.15 -2.63
N PHE A 179 3.74 0.16 -1.35
CA PHE A 179 4.85 1.01 -0.91
C PHE A 179 6.17 0.68 -1.63
N LYS A 180 6.42 -0.59 -1.98
CA LYS A 180 7.60 -1.00 -2.74
C LYS A 180 7.50 -0.63 -4.22
N CYS A 181 6.30 -0.51 -4.80
CA CYS A 181 6.11 -0.08 -6.19
C CYS A 181 6.65 1.35 -6.45
N ARG A 182 6.89 2.12 -5.39
CA ARG A 182 7.73 3.33 -5.38
C ARG A 182 9.07 3.17 -6.12
N LYS A 183 9.65 1.96 -6.11
CA LYS A 183 10.93 1.64 -6.78
C LYS A 183 10.89 1.77 -8.32
N ARG A 184 9.73 2.07 -8.92
CA ARG A 184 9.62 2.52 -10.33
C ARG A 184 10.07 3.98 -10.55
N GLY A 185 10.63 4.65 -9.53
CA GLY A 185 11.20 5.99 -9.64
C GLY A 185 10.30 7.12 -9.13
N VAL A 186 9.22 6.79 -8.41
CA VAL A 186 8.29 7.78 -7.84
C VAL A 186 8.75 8.10 -6.42
N TRP A 187 9.22 9.30 -6.11
CA TRP A 187 9.81 9.57 -4.78
C TRP A 187 8.94 10.46 -3.87
N ASN A 188 7.99 11.20 -4.44
CA ASN A 188 7.11 12.16 -3.74
C ASN A 188 5.68 12.10 -4.30
N THR A 189 4.69 12.50 -3.49
CA THR A 189 3.27 12.63 -3.89
C THR A 189 3.02 13.79 -4.86
N TYR A 190 4.03 14.65 -5.06
CA TYR A 190 4.09 15.63 -6.14
C TYR A 190 4.39 15.05 -7.52
N PHE A 191 4.58 13.73 -7.68
CA PHE A 191 4.74 13.12 -8.99
C PHE A 191 3.40 13.00 -9.74
N LEU A 192 2.76 14.15 -9.99
CA LEU A 192 2.05 14.38 -11.23
C LEU A 192 3.15 14.75 -12.25
N TYR A 193 3.29 13.96 -13.31
CA TYR A 193 4.38 13.99 -14.32
C TYR A 193 5.69 13.30 -13.90
N GLN A 194 5.78 12.00 -14.17
CA GLN A 194 6.71 11.45 -15.18
C GLN A 194 6.64 9.92 -15.23
N TRP A 195 5.43 9.35 -15.35
CA TRP A 195 5.21 8.09 -16.07
C TRP A 195 3.76 8.11 -16.55
N ILE A 196 3.45 9.02 -17.47
CA ILE A 196 2.46 8.68 -18.50
C ILE A 196 3.22 7.69 -19.38
N SER A 197 3.18 6.40 -19.03
CA SER A 197 3.60 5.37 -19.97
C SER A 197 2.41 5.18 -20.90
N ILE A 198 2.39 5.92 -22.01
CA ILE A 198 1.62 5.51 -23.18
C ILE A 198 2.38 4.29 -23.72
N THR A 199 2.01 3.11 -23.25
CA THR A 199 2.29 1.86 -23.98
C THR A 199 1.16 1.58 -24.94
#